data_AF-A0A0G1JNI1-F1
#
_entry.id   AF-A0A0G1JNI1-F1
#
_cell.length_a   1.000
_cell.length_b   1.000
_cell.length_c   1.000
_cell.angle_alpha   90.00
_cell.angle_beta   90.00
_cell.angle_gamma   90.00
#
_symmetry.space_group_name_H-M   'P 1'
#
loop_
_entity.id
_entity.type
_entity.pdbx_description
1 polymer ?
#
loop_
_entity_poly.entity_id
_entity_poly.type
_entity_poly.pdbx_seq_one_letter_code
_entity_poly.pdbx_strand_id
1 'polypeptide(L)' 'MKRVNISVKYMGKFAGKWVAINTIKDRIVAVGETLKEIEPFITRSVKDKTPDEKIAAAFKVPRKDEGPYVLCIRKIRP' A
#
# COMPACT_ATOMS: atom_id res chain seq x y z
N MET A 1 -10.08 7.91 -5.61
CA MET A 1 -8.71 7.37 -5.59
C MET A 1 -7.75 8.20 -6.44
N LYS A 2 -6.48 8.26 -6.03
CA LYS A 2 -5.39 8.90 -6.77
C LYS A 2 -4.26 7.88 -7.00
N ARG A 3 -3.90 7.64 -8.27
CA ARG A 3 -2.65 6.92 -8.62
C ARG A 3 -1.46 7.79 -8.27
N VAL A 4 -0.45 7.19 -7.64
CA VAL A 4 0.78 7.87 -7.23
C VAL A 4 1.98 6.99 -7.54
N ASN A 5 3.18 7.57 -7.53
CA ASN A 5 4.43 6.81 -7.65
C ASN A 5 5.48 7.48 -6.76
N ILE A 6 5.39 7.18 -5.46
CA ILE A 6 6.14 7.87 -4.41
C ILE A 6 6.74 6.86 -3.44
N SER A 7 7.90 7.18 -2.86
CA SER A 7 8.52 6.32 -1.84
C SER A 7 7.68 6.29 -0.56
N VAL A 8 7.64 5.13 0.10
CA VAL A 8 6.95 4.95 1.40
C VAL A 8 7.47 5.87 2.49
N LYS A 9 8.69 6.43 2.36
CA LYS A 9 9.21 7.43 3.31
C LYS A 9 8.35 8.68 3.42
N TYR A 10 7.51 8.95 2.42
CA TYR A 10 6.55 10.06 2.41
C TYR A 10 5.13 9.63 2.81
N MET A 11 4.94 8.42 3.34
CA MET A 11 3.63 7.86 3.69
C MET A 11 2.87 8.70 4.71
N GLY A 12 3.57 9.40 5.61
CA GLY A 12 2.96 10.31 6.59
C GLY A 12 2.11 11.43 5.96
N LYS A 13 2.29 11.74 4.66
CA LYS A 13 1.43 12.68 3.92
C LYS A 13 -0.01 12.16 3.71
N PHE A 14 -0.23 10.86 3.86
CA PHE A 14 -1.52 10.20 3.66
C PHE A 14 -2.13 9.72 4.97
N ALA A 15 -1.78 10.33 6.09
CA ALA A 15 -2.36 10.03 7.41
C ALA A 15 -3.90 9.93 7.33
N GLY A 16 -4.45 8.85 7.87
CA GLY A 16 -5.88 8.53 7.86
C GLY A 16 -6.40 7.86 6.58
N LYS A 17 -5.60 7.77 5.50
CA LYS A 17 -6.02 7.24 4.20
C LYS A 17 -5.56 5.80 3.98
N TRP A 18 -6.21 5.12 3.04
CA TRP A 18 -5.76 3.82 2.54
C TRP A 18 -4.73 3.99 1.44
N VAL A 19 -3.64 3.23 1.52
CA VAL A 19 -2.56 3.22 0.54
C VAL A 19 -2.33 1.80 0.02
N ALA A 20 -2.03 1.69 -1.28
CA ALA A 20 -1.52 0.47 -1.89
C ALA A 20 0.00 0.57 -2.03
N ILE A 21 0.73 -0.39 -1.48
CA ILE A 21 2.20 -0.38 -1.38
C ILE A 21 2.77 -1.54 -2.20
N ASN A 22 3.59 -1.23 -3.19
CA ASN A 22 4.46 -2.21 -3.82
C ASN A 22 5.66 -2.46 -2.89
N THR A 23 5.63 -3.60 -2.20
CA THR A 23 6.63 -3.97 -1.17
C THR A 23 8.00 -4.31 -1.75
N ILE A 24 8.06 -4.76 -3.02
CA ILE A 24 9.33 -5.03 -3.73
C ILE A 24 10.05 -3.72 -4.04
N LYS A 25 9.33 -2.74 -4.58
CA LYS A 25 9.88 -1.45 -5.03
C LYS A 25 9.90 -0.39 -3.94
N ASP A 26 9.33 -0.67 -2.78
CA ASP A 26 9.20 0.25 -1.65
C ASP A 26 8.49 1.58 -2.03
N ARG A 27 7.36 1.43 -2.74
CA ARG A 27 6.59 2.55 -3.29
C ARG A 27 5.10 2.44 -3.05
N ILE A 28 4.49 3.59 -2.75
CA ILE A 28 3.03 3.76 -2.77
C ILE A 28 2.61 3.96 -4.22
N VAL A 29 1.65 3.14 -4.69
CA VAL A 29 1.14 3.13 -6.07
C VAL A 29 -0.27 3.72 -6.20
N ALA A 30 -1.05 3.69 -5.13
CA ALA A 30 -2.38 4.30 -5.09
C ALA A 30 -2.74 4.76 -3.68
N VAL A 31 -3.62 5.76 -3.60
CA VAL A 31 -4.19 6.28 -2.36
C VAL A 31 -5.70 6.45 -2.53
N GLY A 32 -6.48 6.12 -1.51
CA GLY A 32 -7.93 6.32 -1.47
C GLY A 32 -8.40 6.66 -0.06
N GLU A 33 -9.58 7.25 0.05
CA GLU A 33 -10.22 7.46 1.37
C GLU A 33 -10.76 6.13 1.93
N THR A 34 -11.11 5.21 1.03
CA THR A 34 -11.64 3.88 1.37
C THR A 34 -10.78 2.75 0.82
N LEU A 35 -10.89 1.56 1.41
CA LEU A 35 -10.23 0.35 0.89
C LEU A 35 -10.70 0.02 -0.54
N LYS A 36 -12.00 0.20 -0.81
CA LYS A 36 -12.62 -0.05 -2.12
C LYS A 36 -11.99 0.78 -3.25
N GLU A 37 -11.58 2.01 -2.94
CA GLU A 37 -10.92 2.87 -3.93
C GLU A 37 -9.54 2.37 -4.38
N ILE A 38 -8.83 1.61 -3.54
CA ILE A 38 -7.53 1.03 -3.87
C ILE A 38 -7.63 -0.44 -4.27
N GLU A 39 -8.82 -1.05 -4.20
CA GLU A 39 -9.11 -2.44 -4.54
C GLU A 39 -8.45 -2.90 -5.85
N PRO A 40 -8.49 -2.13 -6.97
CA PRO A 40 -7.93 -2.59 -8.24
C PRO A 40 -6.40 -2.78 -8.23
N PHE A 41 -5.69 -2.35 -7.18
CA PHE A 41 -4.23 -2.49 -7.05
C PHE A 41 -3.82 -3.59 -6.08
N ILE A 42 -4.74 -4.02 -5.22
CA ILE A 42 -4.49 -4.95 -4.12
C ILE A 42 -5.20 -6.29 -4.31
N THR A 43 -6.02 -6.42 -5.35
CA THR A 43 -6.68 -7.66 -5.74
C THR A 43 -6.16 -8.12 -7.10
N ARG A 44 -6.31 -9.41 -7.39
CA ARG A 44 -6.08 -10.00 -8.70
C ARG A 44 -7.24 -10.92 -9.06
N SER A 45 -7.37 -11.20 -10.36
CA SER A 45 -8.24 -12.29 -10.80
C SER A 45 -7.68 -13.63 -10.32
N VAL A 46 -8.55 -14.57 -9.97
CA VAL A 46 -8.18 -15.93 -9.56
C VAL A 46 -7.41 -16.67 -10.68
N LYS A 47 -7.62 -16.28 -11.94
CA LYS A 47 -6.93 -16.84 -13.11
C LYS A 47 -5.56 -16.20 -13.37
N ASP A 48 -5.29 -15.04 -12.78
CA ASP A 48 -4.01 -14.34 -12.92
C ASP A 48 -2.94 -15.09 -12.13
N LYS A 49 -1.81 -15.44 -12.77
CA LYS A 49 -0.69 -16.18 -12.16
C LYS A 49 0.38 -15.28 -11.56
N THR A 50 0.15 -13.97 -11.49
CA THR A 50 1.05 -13.02 -10.84
C THR A 50 1.32 -13.49 -9.39
N PRO A 51 2.59 -13.68 -9.00
CA PRO A 51 2.95 -14.04 -7.63
C PRO A 51 2.39 -13.05 -6.62
N ASP A 52 1.95 -13.53 -5.45
CA ASP A 52 1.35 -12.69 -4.41
C ASP A 52 2.27 -11.54 -3.97
N GLU A 53 3.58 -11.77 -3.96
CA GLU A 53 4.61 -10.77 -3.64
C GLU A 53 4.61 -9.56 -4.61
N LYS A 54 4.10 -9.73 -5.83
CA LYS A 54 4.01 -8.66 -6.83
C LYS A 54 2.70 -7.86 -6.72
N ILE A 55 1.72 -8.34 -5.95
CA ILE A 55 0.47 -7.63 -5.68
C ILE A 55 0.76 -6.57 -4.62
N ALA A 56 0.20 -5.37 -4.78
CA ALA A 56 0.40 -4.33 -3.78
C ALA A 56 -0.31 -4.70 -2.47
N ALA A 57 0.34 -4.41 -1.34
CA ALA A 57 -0.27 -4.56 -0.03
C ALA A 57 -1.16 -3.36 0.30
N ALA A 58 -2.32 -3.61 0.90
CA ALA A 58 -3.17 -2.55 1.44
C ALA A 58 -2.72 -2.18 2.85
N PHE A 59 -2.62 -0.88 3.13
CA PHE A 59 -2.31 -0.38 4.46
C PHE A 59 -3.13 0.88 4.76
N LYS A 60 -3.74 0.95 5.95
CA LYS A 60 -4.38 2.18 6.43
C LYS A 60 -3.35 2.97 7.20
N VAL A 61 -2.97 4.12 6.67
CA VAL A 61 -1.99 4.98 7.34
C VAL A 61 -2.66 5.55 8.60
N PRO A 62 -2.05 5.36 9.78
CA PRO A 62 -2.57 5.93 11.01
C PRO A 62 -2.73 7.44 10.90
N ARG A 63 -3.71 7.98 11.62
CA ARG A 63 -3.86 9.43 11.77
C ARG A 63 -2.73 9.97 12.65
N LYS A 64 -2.47 11.28 12.55
CA LYS A 64 -1.34 11.92 13.23
C LYS A 64 -1.44 11.83 14.77
N ASP A 65 -2.64 11.66 15.28
CA ASP A 65 -3.00 11.57 16.69
C ASP A 65 -3.08 10.12 17.22
N GLU A 66 -2.96 9.10 16.37
CA GLU A 66 -3.12 7.69 16.78
C GLU A 66 -1.84 7.06 17.37
N GLY A 67 -0.73 7.81 17.50
CA GLY A 67 0.47 7.39 18.21
C GLY A 67 1.40 6.45 17.40
N PRO A 68 2.62 6.14 17.88
CA PRO A 68 3.67 5.67 16.97
C PRO A 68 3.40 4.25 16.48
N TYR A 69 3.10 4.11 15.20
CA TYR A 69 3.06 2.83 14.50
C TYR A 69 4.33 2.62 13.70
N VAL A 70 4.90 1.42 13.81
CA VAL A 70 6.01 0.99 12.97
C VAL A 70 5.49 0.01 11.93
N LEU A 71 5.55 0.40 10.66
CA LEU A 71 5.29 -0.52 9.54
C LEU A 71 6.60 -1.24 9.19
N CYS A 72 6.70 -2.52 9.55
CA CYS A 72 7.84 -3.37 9.19
C CYS A 72 7.56 -4.11 7.88
N ILE A 73 8.15 -3.64 6.77
CA ILE A 73 8.09 -4.34 5.47
C ILE A 73 9.31 -5.26 5.38
N ARG A 74 9.12 -6.58 5.56
CA ARG A 74 10.18 -7.56 5.30
C ARG A 74 10.26 -7.85 3.81
N LYS A 75 11.47 -7.71 3.25
CA LYS A 75 11.78 -8.26 1.92
C LYS A 75 11.98 -9.76 2.09
N ILE A 76 10.99 -10.55 1.68
CA ILE A 76 11.19 -11.97 1.46
C ILE A 76 12.07 -12.06 0.21
N ARG A 77 13.30 -12.55 0.38
CA ARG A 77 14.15 -12.85 -0.79
C ARG A 77 13.57 -14.10 -1.45
N PRO A 78 13.38 -14.12 -2.78
CA PRO A 78 12.98 -15.31 -3.50
C PRO A 78 14.05 -16.40 -3.40
#